data_AF-A0A1H9ZYR7-F1
#
_entry.id   AF-A0A1H9ZYR7-F1
#
_cell.length_a   1.000
_cell.length_b   1.000
_cell.length_c   1.000
_cell.angle_alpha   90.00
_cell.angle_beta   90.00
_cell.angle_gamma   90.00
#
_symmetry.space_group_name_H-M   'P 1'
#
loop_
_entity.id
_entity.type
_entity.pdbx_description
1 polymer ?
#
loop_
_entity_poly.entity_id
_entity_poly.type
_entity_poly.pdbx_seq_one_letter_code
_entity_poly.pdbx_strand_id
1 'polypeptide(L)'
;MRLRRRSGGAAAPEQAGPAPTPGSGIDPGAGDSAPPRFGEGPADVLLQRLELTVRRRLDGLLQGDHLGLVPGSGTEAGDSRSYHPGDDVRRMDWPVTARTQVPHVRETIADRELETWAVVDLSASLDFGTAACTKRDLAIAGLAAVSHLTVHGGNRLGAVVTTGERVDRYPATAGRLAADRLLRAVVATPRAEGGRRGDLAAALESLRRPPRRRGLVVVVSDFLGSDASAVPDWERPLRGLRGRHELLAIEVVDPRELELPDVGLLTVVDPESGQTLEVPTGDAAFRTRFAEGAAAQRRAIAAALRRAGAGHLQLRTDRDWLMDVVRFVADRRRAGSGGASR
;
A
#
# COMPACT_ATOMS: atom_id res chain seq x y z
N MET A 1 -77.64 48.70 -5.79
CA MET A 1 -78.05 48.54 -7.20
C MET A 1 -76.82 47.99 -7.96
N ARG A 2 -76.60 46.67 -8.06
CA ARG A 2 -76.87 45.80 -9.24
C ARG A 2 -76.44 46.48 -10.57
N LEU A 3 -75.62 45.96 -11.50
CA LEU A 3 -75.22 44.59 -11.90
C LEU A 3 -74.06 44.63 -12.94
N ARG A 4 -73.20 43.59 -12.94
CA ARG A 4 -72.56 42.83 -14.07
C ARG A 4 -71.63 43.54 -15.08
N ARG A 5 -70.33 43.17 -15.17
CA ARG A 5 -69.63 41.96 -15.75
C ARG A 5 -69.49 41.94 -17.29
N ARG A 6 -68.24 41.98 -17.78
CA ARG A 6 -67.57 41.10 -18.78
C ARG A 6 -66.17 41.69 -19.10
N SER A 7 -65.05 41.05 -18.72
CA SER A 7 -64.35 39.88 -19.31
C SER A 7 -63.19 40.30 -20.23
N GLY A 8 -61.95 39.99 -19.82
CA GLY A 8 -60.73 40.07 -20.62
C GLY A 8 -59.58 39.47 -19.81
N GLY A 9 -59.05 38.32 -20.26
CA GLY A 9 -58.25 37.38 -19.48
C GLY A 9 -56.88 37.89 -19.02
N ALA A 10 -56.51 37.50 -17.80
CA ALA A 10 -55.18 37.65 -17.24
C ALA A 10 -54.35 36.40 -17.59
N ALA A 11 -53.23 36.61 -18.29
CA ALA A 11 -52.18 35.63 -18.44
C ALA A 11 -51.45 35.47 -17.09
N ALA A 12 -51.37 34.23 -16.61
CA ALA A 12 -50.62 33.84 -15.43
C ALA A 12 -49.10 33.74 -15.75
N PRO A 13 -48.21 33.90 -14.76
CA PRO A 13 -46.77 33.96 -14.99
C PRO A 13 -46.18 32.59 -15.31
N GLU A 14 -45.24 32.60 -16.23
CA GLU A 14 -44.41 31.50 -16.68
C GLU A 14 -43.56 30.96 -15.50
N GLN A 15 -43.85 29.74 -15.07
CA GLN A 15 -43.06 29.03 -14.06
C GLN A 15 -41.74 28.59 -14.71
N ALA A 16 -40.63 29.14 -14.21
CA ALA A 16 -39.28 28.67 -14.52
C ALA A 16 -39.14 27.20 -14.05
N GLY A 17 -39.02 26.28 -15.00
CA GLY A 17 -38.71 24.88 -14.73
C GLY A 17 -37.33 24.73 -14.07
N PRO A 18 -37.12 23.71 -13.23
CA PRO A 18 -35.83 23.48 -12.59
C PRO A 18 -34.75 23.18 -13.64
N ALA A 19 -33.57 23.77 -13.42
CA ALA A 19 -32.38 23.62 -14.25
C ALA A 19 -32.02 22.13 -14.48
N PRO A 20 -31.49 21.77 -15.66
CA PRO A 20 -31.13 20.39 -15.96
C PRO A 20 -30.00 19.92 -15.05
N THR A 21 -30.27 18.88 -14.27
CA THR A 21 -29.27 18.08 -13.56
C THR A 21 -28.22 17.59 -14.57
N PRO A 22 -26.91 17.78 -14.35
CA PRO A 22 -25.91 17.21 -15.23
C PRO A 22 -26.00 15.69 -15.16
N GLY A 23 -26.42 15.10 -16.27
CA GLY A 23 -26.59 13.67 -16.45
C GLY A 23 -25.27 12.94 -16.27
N SER A 24 -25.37 11.85 -15.51
CA SER A 24 -24.36 10.82 -15.31
C SER A 24 -23.98 10.18 -16.65
N GLY A 25 -22.90 10.67 -17.26
CA GLY A 25 -22.13 9.88 -18.21
C GLY A 25 -21.26 8.89 -17.44
N ILE A 26 -21.83 7.74 -17.06
CA ILE A 26 -21.05 6.62 -16.52
C ILE A 26 -20.39 5.94 -17.71
N ASP A 27 -19.11 6.23 -17.90
CA ASP A 27 -18.22 5.45 -18.76
C ASP A 27 -18.12 4.02 -18.19
N PRO A 28 -18.50 2.97 -18.93
CA PRO A 28 -18.59 1.60 -18.41
C PRO A 28 -17.21 0.95 -18.11
N GLY A 29 -16.09 1.70 -18.22
CA GLY A 29 -14.76 1.29 -17.77
C GLY A 29 -14.27 1.90 -16.45
N ALA A 30 -14.98 2.87 -15.86
CA ALA A 30 -14.47 3.75 -14.79
C ALA A 30 -14.89 3.35 -13.34
N GLY A 31 -15.62 2.24 -13.16
CA GLY A 31 -16.43 2.03 -11.96
C GLY A 31 -15.77 1.55 -10.66
N ASP A 32 -14.48 1.21 -10.60
CA ASP A 32 -13.86 0.67 -9.37
C ASP A 32 -12.33 0.87 -9.36
N SER A 33 -11.88 2.11 -9.63
CA SER A 33 -10.44 2.48 -9.58
C SER A 33 -9.98 2.86 -8.18
N ALA A 34 -10.90 3.26 -7.30
CA ALA A 34 -10.62 3.59 -5.91
C ALA A 34 -10.98 2.44 -4.97
N PRO A 35 -10.25 2.24 -3.86
CA PRO A 35 -10.64 1.27 -2.85
C PRO A 35 -11.90 1.72 -2.09
N PRO A 36 -12.60 0.79 -1.40
CA PRO A 36 -13.71 1.13 -0.52
C PRO A 36 -13.29 2.11 0.58
N ARG A 37 -14.20 3.03 0.95
CA ARG A 37 -13.99 4.00 2.04
C ARG A 37 -14.37 3.40 3.38
N PHE A 38 -13.37 3.04 4.17
CA PHE A 38 -13.54 2.45 5.49
C PHE A 38 -14.00 3.55 6.48
N GLY A 39 -15.28 3.52 6.80
CA GLY A 39 -15.97 4.52 7.62
C GLY A 39 -17.37 4.86 7.10
N GLU A 40 -17.66 4.57 5.83
CA GLU A 40 -18.96 4.83 5.19
C GLU A 40 -19.91 3.61 5.20
N GLY A 41 -19.54 2.52 5.89
CA GLY A 41 -20.36 1.32 5.98
C GLY A 41 -19.77 0.23 6.86
N PRO A 42 -20.46 -0.93 6.98
CA PRO A 42 -19.97 -2.05 7.78
C PRO A 42 -18.61 -2.55 7.26
N ALA A 43 -17.61 -2.53 8.13
CA ALA A 43 -16.23 -2.87 7.79
C ALA A 43 -16.10 -4.25 7.11
N ASP A 44 -16.87 -5.24 7.55
CA ASP A 44 -16.85 -6.60 6.99
C ASP A 44 -17.30 -6.63 5.52
N VAL A 45 -18.34 -5.86 5.17
CA VAL A 45 -18.87 -5.79 3.80
C VAL A 45 -17.87 -5.09 2.88
N LEU A 46 -17.27 -3.99 3.35
CA LEU A 46 -16.27 -3.24 2.61
C LEU A 46 -15.00 -4.06 2.39
N LEU A 47 -14.55 -4.80 3.40
CA LEU A 47 -13.40 -5.69 3.28
C LEU A 47 -13.69 -6.85 2.32
N GLN A 48 -14.87 -7.47 2.40
CA GLN A 48 -15.27 -8.52 1.46
C GLN A 48 -15.29 -8.00 0.01
N ARG A 49 -15.81 -6.78 -0.20
CA ARG A 49 -15.77 -6.13 -1.52
C ARG A 49 -14.32 -5.91 -1.99
N LEU A 50 -13.46 -5.37 -1.12
CA LEU A 50 -12.05 -5.17 -1.42
C LEU A 50 -11.36 -6.48 -1.81
N GLU A 51 -11.53 -7.54 -1.02
CA GLU A 51 -10.96 -8.87 -1.29
C GLU A 51 -11.44 -9.45 -2.64
N LEU A 52 -12.73 -9.28 -2.97
CA LEU A 52 -13.28 -9.70 -4.25
C LEU A 52 -12.72 -8.90 -5.42
N THR A 53 -12.62 -7.57 -5.29
CA THR A 53 -12.03 -6.70 -6.32
C THR A 53 -10.57 -7.05 -6.55
N VAL A 54 -9.78 -7.18 -5.47
CA VAL A 54 -8.37 -7.57 -5.48
C VAL A 54 -8.20 -8.92 -6.18
N ARG A 55 -8.95 -9.95 -5.76
CA ARG A 55 -8.87 -11.28 -6.37
C ARG A 55 -9.19 -11.25 -7.86
N ARG A 56 -10.33 -10.67 -8.25
CA ARG A 56 -10.78 -10.65 -9.65
C ARG A 56 -9.81 -9.89 -10.56
N ARG A 57 -9.32 -8.74 -10.12
CA ARG A 57 -8.45 -7.87 -10.93
C ARG A 57 -7.03 -8.39 -10.97
N LEU A 58 -6.45 -8.78 -9.83
CA LEU A 58 -5.07 -9.25 -9.79
C LEU A 58 -4.91 -10.63 -10.43
N ASP A 59 -5.83 -11.59 -10.19
CA ASP A 59 -5.76 -12.90 -10.85
C ASP A 59 -5.89 -12.77 -12.38
N GLY A 60 -6.80 -11.90 -12.84
CA GLY A 60 -7.02 -11.64 -14.27
C GLY A 60 -5.87 -10.92 -14.96
N LEU A 61 -5.21 -9.99 -14.28
CA LEU A 61 -4.13 -9.17 -14.85
C LEU A 61 -2.73 -9.80 -14.70
N LEU A 62 -2.50 -10.64 -13.68
CA LEU A 62 -1.16 -11.17 -13.37
C LEU A 62 -0.90 -12.61 -13.86
N GLN A 63 -1.88 -13.25 -14.52
CA GLN A 63 -1.81 -14.60 -15.12
C GLN A 63 -1.05 -15.62 -14.25
N GLY A 64 -1.72 -16.19 -13.25
CA GLY A 64 -1.38 -17.46 -12.60
C GLY A 64 -0.16 -17.48 -11.66
N ASP A 65 0.88 -16.69 -11.91
CA ASP A 65 2.14 -16.76 -11.15
C ASP A 65 2.35 -15.51 -10.30
N HIS A 66 1.79 -15.46 -9.09
CA HIS A 66 1.91 -14.34 -8.13
C HIS A 66 3.35 -14.02 -7.64
N LEU A 67 4.36 -14.64 -8.22
CA LEU A 67 5.76 -14.69 -7.80
C LEU A 67 6.52 -13.35 -7.89
N GLY A 68 5.89 -12.28 -8.39
CA GLY A 68 6.58 -11.00 -8.60
C GLY A 68 6.77 -10.15 -7.32
N LEU A 69 5.99 -10.38 -6.25
CA LEU A 69 6.20 -9.75 -4.93
C LEU A 69 6.91 -10.65 -3.92
N VAL A 70 6.94 -11.95 -4.19
CA VAL A 70 7.56 -12.93 -3.31
C VAL A 70 9.06 -12.94 -3.60
N PRO A 71 9.92 -12.87 -2.56
CA PRO A 71 11.35 -13.14 -2.74
C PRO A 71 11.51 -14.44 -3.48
N GLY A 72 12.13 -14.37 -4.67
CA GLY A 72 12.17 -15.40 -5.71
C GLY A 72 11.72 -16.79 -5.25
N SER A 73 10.46 -17.13 -5.51
CA SER A 73 10.04 -18.52 -5.60
C SER A 73 10.59 -19.06 -6.90
N GLY A 74 11.80 -19.62 -6.85
CA GLY A 74 12.42 -20.21 -8.03
C GLY A 74 13.89 -20.49 -7.83
N THR A 75 14.20 -21.77 -7.62
CA THR A 75 15.45 -22.36 -8.12
C THR A 75 16.77 -21.72 -7.67
N GLU A 76 16.89 -21.25 -6.43
CA GLU A 76 18.23 -21.35 -5.82
C GLU A 76 18.51 -22.83 -5.65
N ALA A 77 19.58 -23.32 -6.29
CA ALA A 77 20.12 -24.62 -5.93
C ALA A 77 20.36 -24.57 -4.41
N GLY A 78 19.63 -25.36 -3.63
CA GLY A 78 19.98 -25.53 -2.23
C GLY A 78 21.42 -26.07 -2.16
N ASP A 79 22.03 -25.93 -0.98
CA ASP A 79 23.36 -26.48 -0.76
C ASP A 79 23.38 -27.96 -1.17
N SER A 80 24.44 -28.35 -1.86
CA SER A 80 24.69 -29.75 -2.17
C SER A 80 25.13 -30.45 -0.90
N ARG A 81 24.43 -31.51 -0.51
CA ARG A 81 24.85 -32.38 0.60
C ARG A 81 25.22 -33.76 0.11
N SER A 82 26.03 -34.48 0.88
CA SER A 82 26.35 -35.88 0.59
C SER A 82 25.06 -36.72 0.54
N TYR A 83 24.97 -37.57 -0.46
CA TYR A 83 23.91 -38.57 -0.64
C TYR A 83 23.88 -39.53 0.55
N HIS A 84 22.69 -39.83 1.03
CA HIS A 84 22.43 -40.90 1.98
C HIS A 84 21.47 -41.92 1.35
N PRO A 85 21.63 -43.23 1.66
CA PRO A 85 20.70 -44.25 1.19
C PRO A 85 19.25 -43.90 1.57
N GLY A 86 18.39 -43.75 0.57
CA GLY A 86 16.99 -43.31 0.71
C GLY A 86 16.68 -41.97 0.02
N ASP A 87 17.70 -41.23 -0.40
CA ASP A 87 17.52 -40.00 -1.18
C ASP A 87 17.06 -40.28 -2.63
N ASP A 88 16.24 -39.38 -3.18
CA ASP A 88 15.80 -39.47 -4.58
C ASP A 88 16.96 -39.17 -5.55
N VAL A 89 17.40 -40.20 -6.26
CA VAL A 89 18.50 -40.16 -7.24
C VAL A 89 18.22 -39.16 -8.37
N ARG A 90 16.96 -38.81 -8.66
CA ARG A 90 16.60 -37.79 -9.65
C ARG A 90 17.08 -36.39 -9.26
N ARG A 91 17.41 -36.17 -7.98
CA ARG A 91 17.88 -34.90 -7.43
C ARG A 91 19.41 -34.81 -7.33
N MET A 92 20.15 -35.73 -7.95
CA MET A 92 21.61 -35.74 -7.91
C MET A 92 22.21 -34.43 -8.49
N ASP A 93 23.11 -33.80 -7.73
CA ASP A 93 23.93 -32.68 -8.23
C ASP A 93 25.15 -33.23 -8.95
N TRP A 94 24.99 -33.50 -10.25
CA TRP A 94 26.06 -34.03 -11.09
C TRP A 94 27.31 -33.12 -11.14
N PRO A 95 27.19 -31.78 -11.24
CA PRO A 95 28.36 -30.88 -11.23
C PRO A 95 29.22 -30.94 -9.97
N VAL A 96 28.61 -31.03 -8.77
CA VAL A 96 29.36 -31.15 -7.50
C VAL A 96 29.89 -32.56 -7.31
N THR A 97 29.10 -33.57 -7.67
CA THR A 97 29.52 -34.98 -7.63
C THR A 97 30.73 -35.23 -8.52
N ALA A 98 30.75 -34.67 -9.73
CA ALA A 98 31.87 -34.80 -10.65
C ALA A 98 33.16 -34.15 -10.11
N ARG A 99 33.06 -33.01 -9.43
CA ARG A 99 34.22 -32.30 -8.84
C ARG A 99 34.78 -32.96 -7.59
N THR A 100 33.89 -33.47 -6.73
CA THR A 100 34.29 -34.04 -5.42
C THR A 100 34.52 -35.54 -5.46
N GLN A 101 34.06 -36.24 -6.52
CA GLN A 101 34.03 -37.71 -6.62
C GLN A 101 33.24 -38.38 -5.48
N VAL A 102 32.39 -37.60 -4.78
CA VAL A 102 31.48 -38.07 -3.73
C VAL A 102 30.06 -37.78 -4.20
N PRO A 103 29.10 -38.73 -4.11
CA PRO A 103 27.73 -38.47 -4.53
C PRO A 103 27.08 -37.37 -3.68
N HIS A 104 26.63 -36.29 -4.34
CA HIS A 104 25.90 -35.18 -3.73
C HIS A 104 24.48 -35.05 -4.27
N VAL A 105 23.49 -34.95 -3.40
CA VAL A 105 22.11 -34.66 -3.76
C VAL A 105 21.88 -33.17 -3.59
N ARG A 106 21.25 -32.56 -4.58
CA ARG A 106 20.77 -31.18 -4.46
C ARG A 106 19.59 -31.19 -3.50
N GLU A 107 19.74 -30.52 -2.36
CA GLU A 107 18.56 -30.21 -1.56
C GLU A 107 17.70 -29.25 -2.37
N THR A 108 16.52 -29.72 -2.80
CA THR A 108 15.45 -28.78 -3.10
C THR A 108 15.15 -28.07 -1.80
N ILE A 109 15.35 -26.75 -1.77
CA ILE A 109 14.73 -25.91 -0.76
C ILE A 109 13.24 -26.24 -0.87
N ALA A 110 12.71 -27.04 0.07
CA ALA A 110 11.26 -27.19 0.22
C ALA A 110 10.67 -25.78 0.19
N ASP A 111 9.59 -25.57 -0.57
CA ASP A 111 8.83 -24.32 -0.62
C ASP A 111 8.90 -23.66 0.75
N ARG A 112 9.80 -22.68 0.91
CA ARG A 112 9.98 -22.05 2.21
C ARG A 112 8.68 -21.29 2.40
N GLU A 113 7.91 -21.68 3.40
CA GLU A 113 6.76 -20.89 3.86
C GLU A 113 7.24 -19.44 4.01
N LEU A 114 6.80 -18.59 3.08
CA LEU A 114 7.16 -17.18 3.10
C LEU A 114 6.55 -16.58 4.36
N GLU A 115 7.40 -16.03 5.24
CA GLU A 115 6.93 -15.21 6.35
C GLU A 115 6.95 -13.74 5.90
N THR A 116 5.76 -13.19 5.67
CA THR A 116 5.54 -11.77 5.36
C THR A 116 5.19 -11.02 6.63
N TRP A 117 5.92 -9.94 6.92
CA TRP A 117 5.59 -8.98 7.96
C TRP A 117 5.19 -7.65 7.35
N ALA A 118 3.97 -7.20 7.61
CA ALA A 118 3.54 -5.86 7.27
C ALA A 118 3.81 -4.88 8.42
N VAL A 119 4.35 -3.71 8.13
CA VAL A 119 4.33 -2.55 9.02
C VAL A 119 3.39 -1.54 8.38
N VAL A 120 2.28 -1.26 9.04
CA VAL A 120 1.25 -0.36 8.50
C VAL A 120 1.13 0.84 9.40
N ASP A 121 1.41 1.99 8.82
CA ASP A 121 1.18 3.28 9.44
C ASP A 121 -0.27 3.69 9.20
N LEU A 122 -0.98 3.95 10.29
CA LEU A 122 -2.37 4.40 10.35
C LEU A 122 -2.48 5.62 11.29
N SER A 123 -1.42 6.44 11.35
CA SER A 123 -1.38 7.73 12.04
C SER A 123 -2.38 8.75 11.46
N ALA A 124 -2.52 9.88 12.14
CA ALA A 124 -3.45 10.94 11.74
C ALA A 124 -3.18 11.48 10.33
N SER A 125 -1.91 11.51 9.87
CA SER A 125 -1.58 11.92 8.50
C SER A 125 -2.27 11.05 7.44
N LEU A 126 -2.53 9.77 7.71
CA LEU A 126 -3.20 8.87 6.76
C LEU A 126 -4.71 9.01 6.72
N ASP A 127 -5.34 9.66 7.71
CA ASP A 127 -6.78 9.91 7.66
C ASP A 127 -7.14 11.05 6.67
N PHE A 128 -6.14 11.68 6.05
CA PHE A 128 -6.29 12.65 4.97
C PHE A 128 -6.67 12.00 3.63
N GLY A 129 -7.52 12.67 2.86
CA GLY A 129 -7.87 12.30 1.50
C GLY A 129 -8.70 13.37 0.81
N THR A 130 -8.34 13.71 -0.43
CA THR A 130 -9.03 14.76 -1.20
C THR A 130 -9.62 14.28 -2.52
N ALA A 131 -9.37 13.01 -2.84
CA ALA A 131 -9.81 12.37 -4.06
C ALA A 131 -10.89 11.30 -3.77
N ALA A 132 -10.80 10.16 -4.44
CA ALA A 132 -11.83 9.13 -4.37
C ALA A 132 -11.79 8.32 -3.06
N CYS A 133 -10.67 8.28 -2.34
CA CYS A 133 -10.53 7.62 -1.03
C CYS A 133 -9.55 8.37 -0.13
N THR A 134 -9.46 7.98 1.14
CA THR A 134 -8.40 8.46 2.05
C THR A 134 -7.09 7.70 1.84
N LYS A 135 -5.97 8.24 2.33
CA LYS A 135 -4.69 7.52 2.37
C LYS A 135 -4.81 6.27 3.25
N ARG A 136 -5.60 6.31 4.33
CA ARG A 136 -5.89 5.16 5.20
C ARG A 136 -6.53 4.02 4.42
N ASP A 137 -7.56 4.33 3.63
CA ASP A 137 -8.25 3.34 2.79
C ASP A 137 -7.28 2.69 1.81
N LEU A 138 -6.41 3.51 1.21
CA LEU A 138 -5.42 3.07 0.25
C LEU A 138 -4.29 2.26 0.90
N ALA A 139 -3.90 2.57 2.13
CA ALA A 139 -2.95 1.78 2.91
C ALA A 139 -3.51 0.37 3.22
N ILE A 140 -4.78 0.30 3.65
CA ILE A 140 -5.50 -0.97 3.88
C ILE A 140 -5.62 -1.75 2.56
N ALA A 141 -5.94 -1.08 1.45
CA ALA A 141 -6.02 -1.70 0.13
C ALA A 141 -4.66 -2.27 -0.33
N GLY A 142 -3.57 -1.51 -0.12
CA GLY A 142 -2.20 -1.98 -0.37
C GLY A 142 -1.85 -3.22 0.46
N LEU A 143 -2.21 -3.24 1.75
CA LEU A 143 -2.04 -4.42 2.60
C LEU A 143 -2.86 -5.61 2.09
N ALA A 144 -4.11 -5.39 1.66
CA ALA A 144 -4.97 -6.45 1.13
C ALA A 144 -4.41 -7.05 -0.17
N ALA A 145 -3.87 -6.22 -1.08
CA ALA A 145 -3.18 -6.71 -2.28
C ALA A 145 -1.93 -7.52 -1.94
N VAL A 146 -1.10 -7.05 -1.01
CA VAL A 146 0.08 -7.80 -0.54
C VAL A 146 -0.33 -9.13 0.09
N SER A 147 -1.35 -9.11 0.96
CA SER A 147 -1.92 -10.31 1.56
C SER A 147 -2.35 -11.30 0.47
N HIS A 148 -3.12 -10.84 -0.51
CA HIS A 148 -3.55 -11.71 -1.61
C HIS A 148 -2.39 -12.27 -2.43
N LEU A 149 -1.36 -11.47 -2.72
CA LEU A 149 -0.22 -11.87 -3.54
C LEU A 149 0.78 -12.77 -2.78
N THR A 150 0.82 -12.69 -1.46
CA THR A 150 1.79 -13.44 -0.65
C THR A 150 1.19 -14.64 0.08
N VAL A 151 -0.11 -14.65 0.34
CA VAL A 151 -0.78 -15.73 1.09
C VAL A 151 -1.14 -16.88 0.15
N HIS A 152 -0.22 -17.83 0.04
CA HIS A 152 -0.36 -19.11 -0.65
C HIS A 152 0.21 -20.23 0.24
N GLY A 153 -0.07 -21.51 -0.07
CA GLY A 153 0.21 -22.68 0.78
C GLY A 153 1.33 -22.55 1.83
N GLY A 154 1.00 -22.65 3.11
CA GLY A 154 1.95 -22.57 4.23
C GLY A 154 2.49 -21.16 4.57
N ASN A 155 2.37 -20.18 3.67
CA ASN A 155 2.86 -18.81 3.91
C ASN A 155 2.15 -18.15 5.09
N ARG A 156 2.91 -17.34 5.82
CA ARG A 156 2.51 -16.69 7.08
C ARG A 156 2.47 -15.19 6.88
N LEU A 157 1.40 -14.55 7.35
CA LEU A 157 1.28 -13.08 7.36
C LEU A 157 1.17 -12.60 8.81
N GLY A 158 2.06 -11.69 9.19
CA GLY A 158 2.02 -10.94 10.45
C GLY A 158 1.99 -9.45 10.19
N ALA A 159 1.61 -8.66 11.20
CA ALA A 159 1.57 -7.22 11.07
C ALA A 159 1.99 -6.49 12.35
N VAL A 160 2.54 -5.31 12.16
CA VAL A 160 2.72 -4.28 13.18
C VAL A 160 1.98 -3.05 12.68
N VAL A 161 1.00 -2.58 13.42
CA VAL A 161 0.20 -1.40 13.08
C VAL A 161 0.60 -0.29 14.03
N THR A 162 0.95 0.88 13.52
CA THR A 162 1.19 2.08 14.34
C THR A 162 0.11 3.11 14.05
N THR A 163 -0.40 3.77 15.08
CA THR A 163 -1.29 4.94 14.94
C THR A 163 -0.66 6.20 15.54
N GLY A 164 0.66 6.18 15.76
CA GLY A 164 1.38 7.20 16.54
C GLY A 164 1.28 6.99 18.04
N GLU A 165 0.07 6.85 18.59
CA GLU A 165 -0.11 6.67 20.04
C GLU A 165 0.19 5.25 20.52
N ARG A 166 -0.09 4.26 19.67
CA ARG A 166 -0.01 2.85 19.99
C ARG A 166 0.61 2.08 18.84
N VAL A 167 1.23 0.96 19.21
CA VAL A 167 1.76 -0.03 18.28
C VAL A 167 1.10 -1.37 18.58
N ASP A 168 0.20 -1.81 17.70
CA ASP A 168 -0.47 -3.11 17.79
C ASP A 168 0.31 -4.16 17.02
N ARG A 169 0.48 -5.35 17.62
CA ARG A 169 1.22 -6.45 16.99
C ARG A 169 0.33 -7.66 16.78
N TYR A 170 0.31 -8.14 15.55
CA TYR A 170 -0.37 -9.35 15.13
C TYR A 170 0.66 -10.41 14.75
N PRO A 171 0.65 -11.59 15.40
CA PRO A 171 1.64 -12.62 15.13
C PRO A 171 1.48 -13.16 13.71
N ALA A 172 2.61 -13.41 13.05
CA ALA A 172 2.59 -14.10 11.76
C ALA A 172 1.92 -15.46 11.91
N THR A 173 0.86 -15.69 11.13
CA THR A 173 0.06 -16.92 11.17
C THR A 173 -0.19 -17.41 9.75
N ALA A 174 -0.18 -18.72 9.56
CA ALA A 174 -0.33 -19.33 8.24
C ALA A 174 -1.78 -19.35 7.76
N GLY A 175 -1.96 -19.22 6.44
CA GLY A 175 -3.22 -19.50 5.76
C GLY A 175 -4.17 -18.32 5.61
N ARG A 176 -5.08 -18.44 4.63
CA ARG A 176 -6.02 -17.40 4.19
C ARG A 176 -6.88 -16.86 5.33
N LEU A 177 -7.49 -17.76 6.12
CA LEU A 177 -8.37 -17.36 7.22
C LEU A 177 -7.66 -16.47 8.25
N ALA A 178 -6.38 -16.76 8.53
CA ALA A 178 -5.59 -15.96 9.46
C ALA A 178 -5.26 -14.58 8.88
N ALA A 179 -4.94 -14.51 7.58
CA ALA A 179 -4.73 -13.26 6.88
C ALA A 179 -6.02 -12.41 6.84
N ASP A 180 -7.18 -13.00 6.57
CA ASP A 180 -8.46 -12.28 6.58
C ASP A 180 -8.80 -11.75 7.98
N ARG A 181 -8.50 -12.51 9.04
CA ARG A 181 -8.65 -12.05 10.45
C ARG A 181 -7.71 -10.88 10.75
N LEU A 182 -6.48 -10.93 10.28
CA LEU A 182 -5.53 -9.83 10.42
C LEU A 182 -6.05 -8.58 9.70
N LEU A 183 -6.52 -8.70 8.44
CA LEU A 183 -7.09 -7.58 7.70
C LEU A 183 -8.28 -6.96 8.43
N ARG A 184 -9.20 -7.77 8.96
CA ARG A 184 -10.31 -7.29 9.81
C ARG A 184 -9.81 -6.52 11.03
N ALA A 185 -8.78 -7.03 11.71
CA ALA A 185 -8.22 -6.37 12.88
C ALA A 185 -7.55 -5.02 12.54
N VAL A 186 -6.86 -4.95 11.40
CA VAL A 186 -6.26 -3.70 10.89
C VAL A 186 -7.35 -2.69 10.54
N VAL A 187 -8.40 -3.10 9.82
CA VAL A 187 -9.55 -2.22 9.49
C VAL A 187 -10.26 -1.72 10.74
N ALA A 188 -10.39 -2.57 11.77
CA ALA A 188 -11.01 -2.22 13.05
C ALA A 188 -10.12 -1.34 13.95
N THR A 189 -8.89 -1.01 13.52
CA THR A 189 -8.02 -0.10 14.25
C THR A 189 -8.69 1.28 14.30
N PRO A 190 -8.94 1.85 15.49
CA PRO A 190 -9.47 3.20 15.65
C PRO A 190 -8.61 4.23 14.92
N ARG A 191 -9.23 5.34 14.53
CA ARG A 191 -8.53 6.50 13.99
C ARG A 191 -7.72 7.16 15.12
N ALA A 192 -6.54 7.66 14.78
CA ALA A 192 -5.70 8.35 15.75
C ALA A 192 -6.36 9.68 16.13
N GLU A 193 -6.20 10.10 17.39
CA GLU A 193 -6.50 11.48 17.75
C GLU A 193 -5.47 12.39 17.04
N GLY A 194 -5.94 13.50 16.47
CA GLY A 194 -5.05 14.47 15.82
C GLY A 194 -4.07 15.08 16.81
N GLY A 195 -2.92 15.54 16.32
CA GLY A 195 -1.88 16.15 17.16
C GLY A 195 -0.89 15.17 17.77
N ARG A 196 -0.92 13.89 17.34
CA ARG A 196 0.17 12.93 17.61
C ARG A 196 0.71 12.33 16.35
N ARG A 197 2.04 12.31 16.30
CA ARG A 197 2.78 11.83 15.15
C ARG A 197 2.94 10.33 15.11
N GLY A 198 2.86 9.77 13.89
CA GLY A 198 3.23 8.38 13.62
C GLY A 198 4.68 8.09 13.98
N ASP A 199 4.94 7.01 14.74
CA ASP A 199 6.30 6.52 15.02
C ASP A 199 6.59 5.25 14.18
N LEU A 200 6.90 5.48 12.91
CA LEU A 200 7.28 4.42 11.97
C LEU A 200 8.61 3.76 12.39
N ALA A 201 9.53 4.52 12.97
CA ALA A 201 10.84 4.02 13.38
C ALA A 201 10.71 2.98 14.51
N ALA A 202 9.89 3.25 15.53
CA ALA A 202 9.62 2.30 16.61
C ALA A 202 8.87 1.05 16.10
N ALA A 203 7.92 1.22 15.18
CA ALA A 203 7.22 0.10 14.56
C ALA A 203 8.20 -0.84 13.83
N LEU A 204 9.13 -0.29 13.06
CA LEU A 204 10.19 -1.05 12.38
C LEU A 204 11.17 -1.70 13.37
N GLU A 205 11.56 -1.00 14.43
CA GLU A 205 12.45 -1.54 15.46
C GLU A 205 11.80 -2.72 16.21
N SER A 206 10.47 -2.68 16.42
CA SER A 206 9.71 -3.78 17.03
C SER A 206 9.76 -5.09 16.22
N LEU A 207 10.04 -5.01 14.91
CA LEU A 207 10.25 -6.18 14.05
C LEU A 207 11.68 -6.74 14.16
N ARG A 208 12.67 -5.93 14.53
CA ARG A 208 14.06 -6.38 14.67
C ARG A 208 14.23 -7.34 15.85
N ARG A 209 13.36 -7.26 16.87
CA ARG A 209 13.47 -8.07 18.09
C ARG A 209 12.10 -8.65 18.53
N PRO A 210 12.02 -9.97 18.82
CA PRO A 210 13.01 -11.01 18.52
C PRO A 210 13.21 -11.21 17.01
N PRO A 211 14.36 -11.78 16.57
CA PRO A 211 14.64 -12.05 15.16
C PRO A 211 13.55 -12.92 14.53
N ARG A 212 13.12 -12.54 13.32
CA ARG A 212 12.07 -13.23 12.55
C ARG A 212 12.66 -14.21 11.54
N ARG A 213 11.79 -15.07 11.00
CA ARG A 213 12.16 -15.94 9.87
C ARG A 213 12.53 -15.05 8.69
N ARG A 214 13.49 -15.48 7.85
CA ARG A 214 13.80 -14.75 6.62
C ARG A 214 12.54 -14.74 5.74
N GLY A 215 12.28 -13.64 5.06
CA GLY A 215 11.06 -13.47 4.28
C GLY A 215 10.91 -12.05 3.75
N LEU A 216 9.67 -11.58 3.65
CA LEU A 216 9.33 -10.26 3.12
C LEU A 216 8.91 -9.32 4.27
N VAL A 217 9.44 -8.11 4.29
CA VAL A 217 8.87 -7.01 5.08
C VAL A 217 8.27 -6.00 4.13
N VAL A 218 6.98 -5.73 4.32
CA VAL A 218 6.25 -4.69 3.59
C VAL A 218 5.96 -3.55 4.54
N VAL A 219 6.29 -2.33 4.16
CA VAL A 219 6.01 -1.11 4.93
C VAL A 219 5.03 -0.26 4.14
N VAL A 220 3.88 0.07 4.74
CA VAL A 220 2.85 0.92 4.13
C VAL A 220 2.73 2.19 4.96
N SER A 221 3.13 3.33 4.40
CA SER A 221 3.15 4.64 5.07
C SER A 221 3.25 5.74 4.02
N ASP A 222 3.08 7.00 4.41
CA ASP A 222 3.48 8.16 3.61
C ASP A 222 4.98 8.51 3.78
N PHE A 223 5.70 7.80 4.66
CA PHE A 223 7.15 7.91 4.90
C PHE A 223 7.63 9.31 5.31
N LEU A 224 6.75 10.11 5.88
CA LEU A 224 7.10 11.45 6.37
C LEU A 224 7.94 11.32 7.66
N GLY A 225 9.25 11.58 7.55
CA GLY A 225 10.20 11.50 8.69
C GLY A 225 10.12 12.70 9.64
N SER A 226 10.51 12.51 10.91
CA SER A 226 10.38 13.48 12.01
C SER A 226 10.85 14.90 11.70
N ASP A 227 11.89 15.05 10.88
CA ASP A 227 12.47 16.33 10.47
C ASP A 227 12.65 16.37 8.94
N ALA A 228 12.08 17.40 8.30
CA ALA A 228 12.15 17.61 6.85
C ALA A 228 13.58 17.92 6.35
N SER A 229 14.50 18.31 7.25
CA SER A 229 15.87 18.71 6.91
C SER A 229 16.92 17.62 7.21
N ALA A 230 16.50 16.48 7.76
CA ALA A 230 17.40 15.43 8.22
C ALA A 230 17.20 14.11 7.47
N VAL A 231 18.12 13.16 7.73
CA VAL A 231 17.93 11.76 7.34
C VAL A 231 16.68 11.23 8.05
N PRO A 232 15.73 10.59 7.35
CA PRO A 232 14.54 10.06 8.00
C PRO A 232 14.88 9.07 9.11
N ASP A 233 14.25 9.23 10.27
CA ASP A 233 14.41 8.36 11.45
C ASP A 233 14.12 6.88 11.17
N TRP A 234 13.16 6.59 10.30
CA TRP A 234 12.79 5.25 9.87
C TRP A 234 13.83 4.58 8.97
N GLU A 235 14.76 5.33 8.37
CA GLU A 235 15.70 4.79 7.37
C GLU A 235 16.67 3.76 7.98
N ARG A 236 17.21 4.07 9.16
CA ARG A 236 18.13 3.19 9.88
C ARG A 236 17.48 1.86 10.31
N PRO A 237 16.32 1.84 11.01
CA PRO A 237 15.68 0.59 11.39
C PRO A 237 15.22 -0.20 10.15
N LEU A 238 14.73 0.44 9.09
CA LEU A 238 14.38 -0.23 7.83
C LEU A 238 15.58 -0.94 7.21
N ARG A 239 16.72 -0.25 7.06
CA ARG A 239 17.97 -0.85 6.56
C ARG A 239 18.42 -2.03 7.42
N GLY A 240 18.21 -1.96 8.73
CA GLY A 240 18.53 -3.03 9.67
C GLY A 240 17.78 -4.35 9.38
N LEU A 241 16.61 -4.29 8.74
CA LEU A 241 15.82 -5.47 8.36
C LEU A 241 16.34 -6.13 7.07
N ARG A 242 17.01 -5.37 6.18
CA ARG A 242 17.49 -5.85 4.87
C ARG A 242 18.38 -7.10 4.95
N GLY A 243 19.14 -7.26 6.03
CA GLY A 243 20.05 -8.41 6.18
C GLY A 243 19.34 -9.77 6.25
N ARG A 244 18.05 -9.79 6.60
CA ARG A 244 17.23 -11.02 6.71
C ARG A 244 15.99 -11.00 5.84
N HIS A 245 15.55 -9.82 5.43
CA HIS A 245 14.28 -9.63 4.75
C HIS A 245 14.49 -8.93 3.41
N GLU A 246 13.75 -9.37 2.41
CA GLU A 246 13.45 -8.51 1.29
C GLU A 246 12.52 -7.39 1.77
N LEU A 247 12.74 -6.18 1.27
CA LEU A 247 12.01 -5.00 1.73
C LEU A 247 11.17 -4.44 0.58
N LEU A 248 9.89 -4.16 0.87
CA LEU A 248 8.97 -3.45 0.01
C LEU A 248 8.40 -2.25 0.78
N ALA A 249 8.57 -1.06 0.23
CA ALA A 249 7.93 0.16 0.71
C ALA A 249 6.78 0.53 -0.23
N ILE A 250 5.57 0.61 0.32
CA ILE A 250 4.36 1.08 -0.33
C ILE A 250 4.09 2.48 0.20
N GLU A 251 4.44 3.48 -0.60
CA GLU A 251 4.25 4.87 -0.27
C GLU A 251 2.87 5.36 -0.72
N VAL A 252 2.07 5.85 0.23
CA VAL A 252 0.72 6.33 -0.03
C VAL A 252 0.73 7.85 -0.12
N VAL A 253 0.05 8.40 -1.13
CA VAL A 253 0.13 9.83 -1.49
C VAL A 253 -1.21 10.37 -1.91
N ASP A 254 -1.50 11.58 -1.50
CA ASP A 254 -2.64 12.35 -2.00
C ASP A 254 -2.18 13.47 -2.95
N PRO A 255 -2.90 13.78 -4.04
CA PRO A 255 -2.51 14.85 -4.97
C PRO A 255 -2.35 16.21 -4.30
N ARG A 256 -3.07 16.48 -3.21
CA ARG A 256 -3.00 17.77 -2.50
C ARG A 256 -1.78 17.93 -1.60
N GLU A 257 -1.02 16.85 -1.39
CA GLU A 257 0.32 16.90 -0.81
C GLU A 257 1.38 17.30 -1.84
N LEU A 258 1.04 17.21 -3.13
CA LEU A 258 1.94 17.54 -4.23
C LEU A 258 1.65 18.93 -4.77
N GLU A 259 0.38 19.27 -4.93
CA GLU A 259 -0.06 20.50 -5.58
C GLU A 259 -1.29 21.09 -4.89
N LEU A 260 -1.18 22.37 -4.52
CA LEU A 260 -2.26 23.15 -3.95
C LEU A 260 -3.17 23.71 -5.06
N PRO A 261 -4.50 23.62 -4.93
CA PRO A 261 -5.43 24.22 -5.88
C PRO A 261 -5.50 25.74 -5.69
N ASP A 262 -5.85 26.48 -6.74
CA ASP A 262 -6.07 27.93 -6.64
C ASP A 262 -7.46 28.22 -6.05
N VAL A 263 -7.57 28.26 -4.72
CA VAL A 263 -8.85 28.49 -4.01
C VAL A 263 -8.80 29.70 -3.07
N GLY A 264 -7.81 30.58 -3.24
CA GLY A 264 -7.62 31.75 -2.39
C GLY A 264 -6.93 31.41 -1.06
N LEU A 265 -7.50 31.83 0.07
CA LEU A 265 -6.96 31.53 1.40
C LEU A 265 -7.61 30.25 1.94
N LEU A 266 -6.81 29.22 2.17
CA LEU A 266 -7.27 27.92 2.69
C LEU A 266 -6.80 27.75 4.12
N THR A 267 -7.73 27.54 5.04
CA THR A 267 -7.40 27.13 6.41
C THR A 267 -7.20 25.61 6.43
N VAL A 268 -5.99 25.16 6.73
CA VAL A 268 -5.65 23.73 6.87
C VAL A 268 -5.30 23.43 8.32
N VAL A 269 -5.60 22.21 8.76
CA VAL A 269 -5.16 21.70 10.07
C VAL A 269 -4.08 20.67 9.81
N ASP A 270 -2.89 20.88 10.37
CA ASP A 270 -1.85 19.87 10.35
C ASP A 270 -2.27 18.68 11.23
N PRO A 271 -2.46 17.47 10.66
CA PRO A 271 -2.91 16.32 11.42
C PRO A 271 -1.92 15.88 12.51
N GLU A 272 -0.63 16.22 12.36
CA GLU A 272 0.44 15.76 13.24
C GLU A 272 0.62 16.68 14.44
N SER A 273 0.47 18.00 14.26
CA SER A 273 0.61 19.00 15.33
C SER A 273 -0.72 19.55 15.85
N GLY A 274 -1.82 19.36 15.12
CA GLY A 274 -3.11 19.98 15.39
C GLY A 274 -3.14 21.48 15.11
N GLN A 275 -2.07 22.06 14.54
CA GLN A 275 -1.99 23.48 14.26
C GLN A 275 -2.85 23.86 13.06
N THR A 276 -3.59 24.95 13.21
CA THR A 276 -4.34 25.57 12.13
C THR A 276 -3.43 26.56 11.40
N LEU A 277 -3.26 26.37 10.09
CA LEU A 277 -2.43 27.20 9.22
C LEU A 277 -3.31 27.84 8.15
N GLU A 278 -3.09 29.13 7.89
CA GLU A 278 -3.67 29.81 6.75
C GLU A 278 -2.70 29.73 5.57
N VAL A 279 -3.14 29.06 4.51
CA VAL A 279 -2.33 28.80 3.32
C VAL A 279 -2.83 29.70 2.19
N PRO A 280 -2.02 30.66 1.70
CA PRO A 280 -2.40 31.53 0.60
C PRO A 280 -2.29 30.77 -0.74
N THR A 281 -3.20 29.83 -0.96
CA THR A 281 -3.23 29.01 -2.19
C THR A 281 -3.49 29.84 -3.45
N GLY A 282 -4.03 31.06 -3.33
CA GLY A 282 -4.18 32.02 -4.43
C GLY A 282 -2.86 32.63 -4.93
N ASP A 283 -1.79 32.57 -4.15
CA ASP A 283 -0.47 33.03 -4.58
C ASP A 283 0.23 31.95 -5.43
N ALA A 284 0.37 32.21 -6.73
CA ALA A 284 1.06 31.31 -7.65
C ALA A 284 2.52 31.03 -7.25
N ALA A 285 3.24 32.02 -6.70
CA ALA A 285 4.62 31.84 -6.25
C ALA A 285 4.69 30.95 -5.00
N PHE A 286 3.69 31.03 -4.12
CA PHE A 286 3.55 30.09 -3.01
C PHE A 286 3.27 28.67 -3.51
N ARG A 287 2.32 28.49 -4.45
CA ARG A 287 2.00 27.17 -5.04
C ARG A 287 3.21 26.53 -5.71
N THR A 288 4.00 27.29 -6.47
CA THR A 288 5.24 26.80 -7.10
C THR A 288 6.25 26.34 -6.06
N ARG A 289 6.53 27.15 -5.03
CA ARG A 289 7.45 26.79 -3.94
C ARG A 289 6.98 25.54 -3.18
N PHE A 290 5.68 25.41 -2.94
CA PHE A 290 5.09 24.23 -2.31
C PHE A 290 5.33 22.98 -3.16
N ALA A 291 5.02 23.03 -4.45
CA ALA A 291 5.20 21.90 -5.37
C ALA A 291 6.68 21.49 -5.50
N GLU A 292 7.59 22.47 -5.55
CA GLU A 292 9.04 22.22 -5.55
C GLU A 292 9.52 21.55 -4.25
N GLY A 293 9.02 22.02 -3.10
CA GLY A 293 9.28 21.43 -1.80
C GLY A 293 8.78 19.99 -1.70
N ALA A 294 7.54 19.74 -2.10
CA ALA A 294 6.95 18.40 -2.16
C ALA A 294 7.77 17.47 -3.08
N ALA A 295 8.16 17.94 -4.27
CA ALA A 295 8.99 17.17 -5.19
C ALA A 295 10.40 16.88 -4.62
N ALA A 296 11.00 17.82 -3.87
CA ALA A 296 12.27 17.62 -3.18
C ALA A 296 12.15 16.57 -2.08
N GLN A 297 11.13 16.67 -1.21
CA GLN A 297 10.87 15.71 -0.15
C GLN A 297 10.65 14.30 -0.70
N ARG A 298 9.89 14.18 -1.78
CA ARG A 298 9.64 12.91 -2.47
C ARG A 298 10.90 12.28 -3.05
N ARG A 299 11.79 13.09 -3.64
CA ARG A 299 13.10 12.62 -4.10
C ARG A 299 13.96 12.15 -2.94
N ALA A 300 13.91 12.82 -1.79
CA ALA A 300 14.62 12.41 -0.57
C ALA A 300 14.11 11.07 -0.03
N ILE A 301 12.77 10.89 0.08
CA ILE A 301 12.15 9.62 0.49
C ILE A 301 12.57 8.49 -0.45
N ALA A 302 12.43 8.68 -1.76
CA ALA A 302 12.84 7.68 -2.74
C ALA A 302 14.34 7.34 -2.66
N ALA A 303 15.20 8.33 -2.41
CA ALA A 303 16.63 8.11 -2.21
C ALA A 303 16.93 7.32 -0.91
N ALA A 304 16.23 7.64 0.19
CA ALA A 304 16.34 6.93 1.46
C ALA A 304 15.89 5.46 1.33
N LEU A 305 14.75 5.20 0.68
CA LEU A 305 14.26 3.85 0.39
C LEU A 305 15.25 3.05 -0.47
N ARG A 306 15.81 3.66 -1.53
CA ARG A 306 16.86 3.02 -2.34
C ARG A 306 18.11 2.69 -1.51
N ARG A 307 18.57 3.60 -0.64
CA ARG A 307 19.71 3.36 0.28
C ARG A 307 19.40 2.31 1.35
N ALA A 308 18.14 2.09 1.70
CA ALA A 308 17.71 1.00 2.56
C ALA A 308 17.59 -0.33 1.80
N GLY A 309 17.63 -0.31 0.46
CA GLY A 309 17.50 -1.48 -0.40
C GLY A 309 16.06 -1.99 -0.52
N ALA A 310 15.07 -1.12 -0.32
CA ALA A 310 13.66 -1.44 -0.45
C ALA A 310 13.18 -1.23 -1.89
N GLY A 311 12.38 -2.17 -2.40
CA GLY A 311 11.53 -1.92 -3.56
C GLY A 311 10.53 -0.81 -3.21
N HIS A 312 10.22 0.06 -4.16
CA HIS A 312 9.38 1.23 -3.92
C HIS A 312 8.16 1.22 -4.84
N LEU A 313 7.00 0.96 -4.26
CA LEU A 313 5.69 1.08 -4.89
C LEU A 313 5.05 2.38 -4.40
N GLN A 314 4.55 3.22 -5.30
CA GLN A 314 3.77 4.40 -4.95
C GLN A 314 2.31 4.13 -5.28
N LEU A 315 1.41 4.34 -4.31
CA LEU A 315 -0.03 4.35 -4.51
C LEU A 315 -0.56 5.77 -4.32
N ARG A 316 -1.46 6.20 -5.23
CA ARG A 316 -2.07 7.52 -5.15
C ARG A 316 -3.58 7.44 -5.02
N THR A 317 -4.17 8.33 -4.21
CA THR A 317 -5.62 8.38 -3.98
C THR A 317 -6.43 8.82 -5.21
N ASP A 318 -5.76 9.35 -6.24
CA ASP A 318 -6.31 9.83 -7.51
C ASP A 318 -6.08 8.90 -8.72
N ARG A 319 -5.53 7.69 -8.50
CA ARG A 319 -5.19 6.73 -9.57
C ARG A 319 -5.82 5.35 -9.33
N ASP A 320 -5.83 4.53 -10.38
CA ASP A 320 -6.13 3.11 -10.25
C ASP A 320 -4.98 2.40 -9.54
N TRP A 321 -5.16 2.18 -8.24
CA TRP A 321 -4.15 1.61 -7.36
C TRP A 321 -3.81 0.15 -7.70
N LEU A 322 -4.75 -0.61 -8.26
CA LEU A 322 -4.51 -1.99 -8.69
C LEU A 322 -3.59 -2.01 -9.91
N MET A 323 -3.78 -1.08 -10.85
CA MET A 323 -2.88 -0.93 -11.99
C MET A 323 -1.47 -0.52 -11.58
N ASP A 324 -1.33 0.30 -10.53
CA ASP A 324 -0.02 0.66 -9.96
C ASP A 324 0.65 -0.57 -9.32
N VAL A 325 -0.09 -1.40 -8.56
CA VAL A 325 0.40 -2.68 -8.05
C VAL A 325 0.84 -3.61 -9.19
N VAL A 326 -0.01 -3.81 -10.20
CA VAL A 326 0.28 -4.70 -11.34
C VAL A 326 1.54 -4.27 -12.07
N ARG A 327 1.69 -2.97 -12.34
CA ARG A 327 2.87 -2.41 -13.01
C ARG A 327 4.13 -2.66 -12.20
N PHE A 328 4.09 -2.40 -10.90
CA PHE A 328 5.22 -2.65 -10.01
C PHE A 328 5.63 -4.13 -9.99
N VAL A 329 4.66 -5.04 -9.90
CA VAL A 329 4.90 -6.49 -9.94
C VAL A 329 5.53 -6.91 -11.27
N ALA A 330 5.04 -6.38 -12.39
CA ALA A 330 5.59 -6.66 -13.73
C ALA A 330 7.03 -6.12 -13.89
N ASP A 331 7.30 -4.91 -13.42
CA ASP A 331 8.64 -4.31 -13.44
C ASP A 331 9.62 -5.13 -12.58
N ARG A 332 9.19 -5.58 -11.40
CA ARG A 332 10.00 -6.40 -10.49
C ARG A 332 10.33 -7.77 -11.10
N ARG A 333 9.38 -8.42 -11.80
CA ARG A 333 9.64 -9.66 -12.55
C ARG A 333 10.71 -9.47 -13.62
N ARG A 334 10.63 -8.38 -14.39
CA ARG A 334 11.63 -8.05 -15.43
C ARG A 334 13.02 -7.81 -14.85
N ALA A 335 13.10 -7.14 -13.69
CA ALA A 335 14.37 -6.91 -13.01
C ALA A 335 14.98 -8.20 -12.41
N GLY A 336 14.15 -9.11 -11.87
CA GLY A 336 14.61 -10.38 -11.28
C GLY A 336 15.05 -11.43 -12.30
N SER A 337 14.45 -11.45 -13.49
CA SER A 337 14.79 -12.40 -14.57
C SER A 337 16.09 -12.05 -15.33
N GLY A 338 16.61 -10.83 -15.19
CA GLY A 338 17.86 -10.38 -15.82
C GLY A 338 19.15 -10.84 -15.12
N GLY A 339 19.07 -11.47 -13.95
CA GLY A 339 20.24 -11.92 -13.15
C GLY A 339 20.72 -13.34 -13.42
N ALA A 340 19.99 -14.15 -14.20
CA ALA A 340 20.29 -15.56 -14.45
C ALA A 340 21.06 -15.83 -15.77
N SER A 341 21.48 -14.79 -16.48
CA SER A 341 22.28 -14.89 -17.70
C SER A 341 23.45 -13.92 -17.66
N ARG A 342 24.50 -14.28 -16.90
CA ARG A 342 25.88 -13.88 -17.15
C ARG A 342 26.83 -14.72 -16.31
#